data_AF-A0A8H7NKR0-F1
#
_entry.id   AF-A0A8H7NKR0-F1
#
_cell.length_a   1.000
_cell.length_b   1.000
_cell.length_c   1.000
_cell.angle_alpha   90.00
_cell.angle_beta   90.00
_cell.angle_gamma   90.00
#
_symmetry.space_group_name_H-M   'P 1'
#
loop_
_entity.id
_entity.type
_entity.pdbx_description
1 polymer ?
#
loop_
_entity_poly.entity_id
_entity_poly.type
_entity_poly.pdbx_seq_one_letter_code
_entity_poly.pdbx_strand_id
1 'polypeptide(L)'
;MSARRRASLGLDESRQGQQEQPVTRNCNLPERDARIAFIKVRHKGQSAIGWAGWLIVCSFSLLAPSAFLFLHTFRQQTGSPTIFDDAYNEHEGQSQGYDFAIKVNPTQAEQLDLQTGFVISSEPTTREYVLNLTRENYAPDGFEKPMILVNGQSPGPLIEANTGDVLRITVNNFMPDASTTVHWHGIDQRNTSWMDGAYGISQCGIPPGGNFTYRFNVTGQRGTFWYHSHVSAQYTDGLYGPLIIHDPDERVPLVGDQKIMMFGDLFHQNAEVIASDYLSPNPSWGTMFGMVPPPDNLLLNGMHVSNCSSSPSLRFNNITREEPKSCKAGSITHTRVKAGERIRFRLISHSTATPSGFQLTTIP
;
A
#
# COMPACT_ATOMS: atom_id res chain seq x y z
N MET A 1 52.78 63.32 14.93
CA MET A 1 51.56 63.68 14.16
C MET A 1 50.46 62.78 14.70
N SER A 2 49.37 63.22 15.36
CA SER A 2 48.43 64.33 15.07
C SER A 2 47.68 64.10 13.75
N ALA A 3 46.34 64.14 13.64
CA ALA A 3 45.27 64.24 14.65
C ALA A 3 43.87 63.91 14.06
N ARG A 4 42.84 63.93 14.92
CA ARG A 4 41.38 63.91 14.66
C ARG A 4 40.87 64.92 13.59
N ARG A 5 39.76 64.55 12.92
CA ARG A 5 38.53 65.33 12.58
C ARG A 5 37.38 64.32 12.33
N ARG A 6 36.11 64.41 12.73
CA ARG A 6 35.27 65.27 13.62
C ARG A 6 34.70 66.63 13.16
N ALA A 7 33.73 66.60 12.22
CA ALA A 7 32.57 67.51 12.13
C ALA A 7 31.58 66.91 11.08
N SER A 8 30.26 66.72 11.25
CA SER A 8 29.15 67.40 11.96
C SER A 8 28.52 68.58 11.21
N LEU A 9 27.20 68.52 10.96
CA LEU A 9 26.17 69.54 10.67
C LEU A 9 25.08 68.87 9.79
N GLY A 10 23.77 69.02 9.98
CA GLY A 10 22.98 69.65 11.06
C GLY A 10 21.47 69.41 10.83
N LEU A 11 20.70 69.37 11.92
CA LEU A 11 19.32 69.87 12.16
C LEU A 11 18.48 70.25 10.91
N ASP A 12 17.20 69.85 10.80
CA ASP A 12 16.09 70.44 11.59
C ASP A 12 14.82 69.54 11.69
N GLU A 13 13.84 69.95 12.50
CA GLU A 13 12.65 69.21 12.93
C GLU A 13 11.43 69.25 11.97
N SER A 14 10.54 68.24 12.01
CA SER A 14 9.09 68.49 12.16
C SER A 14 8.22 67.23 12.41
N ARG A 15 7.50 67.29 13.54
CA ARG A 15 6.26 66.61 13.93
C ARG A 15 5.42 65.92 12.83
N GLN A 16 5.02 64.67 13.05
CA GLN A 16 3.74 64.29 13.69
C GLN A 16 3.66 62.76 13.85
N GLY A 17 3.07 62.28 14.95
CA GLY A 17 2.97 60.84 15.25
C GLY A 17 1.61 60.23 14.94
N GLN A 18 1.58 58.92 14.71
CA GLN A 18 0.40 58.08 14.90
C GLN A 18 0.81 56.79 15.64
N GLN A 19 -0.14 56.23 16.39
CA GLN A 19 0.10 55.19 17.40
C GLN A 19 0.21 53.80 16.78
N GLU A 20 1.10 52.97 17.35
CA GLU A 20 1.00 51.51 17.24
C GLU A 20 -0.10 50.99 18.17
N GLN A 21 -0.99 50.14 17.65
CA GLN A 21 -1.85 49.21 18.41
C GLN A 21 -2.25 48.02 17.50
N PRO A 22 -2.66 46.87 18.06
CA PRO A 22 -2.29 45.58 17.50
C PRO A 22 -3.25 45.05 16.43
N VAL A 23 -2.69 44.39 15.40
CA VAL A 23 -3.48 43.59 14.44
C VAL A 23 -3.49 42.13 14.87
N THR A 24 -4.48 41.76 15.67
CA THR A 24 -4.86 40.35 15.86
C THR A 24 -5.36 39.76 14.55
N ARG A 25 -4.52 38.98 13.85
CA ARG A 25 -4.99 38.16 12.72
C ARG A 25 -5.50 36.83 13.23
N ASN A 26 -6.82 36.70 13.30
CA ASN A 26 -7.48 35.41 13.53
C ASN A 26 -7.05 34.41 12.43
N CYS A 27 -6.47 33.28 12.86
CA CYS A 27 -6.26 32.12 11.99
C CYS A 27 -7.58 31.35 11.81
N ASN A 28 -8.52 31.91 11.05
CA ASN A 28 -9.68 31.16 10.58
C ASN A 28 -9.22 30.22 9.45
N LEU A 29 -8.97 28.96 9.80
CA LEU A 29 -8.84 27.86 8.84
C LEU A 29 -10.22 27.62 8.20
N PRO A 30 -10.32 27.51 6.86
CA PRO A 30 -11.52 26.98 6.24
C PRO A 30 -11.58 25.46 6.49
N GLU A 31 -12.71 24.99 7.02
CA GLU A 31 -13.03 23.56 7.08
C GLU A 31 -12.91 22.96 5.67
N ARG A 32 -12.20 21.84 5.56
CA ARG A 32 -11.98 21.17 4.28
C ARG A 32 -13.03 20.09 4.05
N ASP A 33 -13.81 20.23 2.98
CA ASP A 33 -14.63 19.16 2.41
C ASP A 33 -13.79 17.88 2.19
N ALA A 34 -13.95 16.89 3.08
CA ALA A 34 -13.37 15.57 2.92
C ALA A 34 -14.22 14.76 1.92
N ARG A 35 -13.91 14.83 0.63
CA ARG A 35 -14.55 13.99 -0.39
C ARG A 35 -14.03 12.55 -0.30
N ILE A 36 -14.90 11.61 0.03
CA ILE A 36 -14.59 10.18 0.06
C ILE A 36 -14.59 9.65 -1.37
N ALA A 37 -13.41 9.29 -1.89
CA ALA A 37 -13.30 8.56 -3.14
C ALA A 37 -13.47 7.04 -2.89
N PHE A 38 -14.37 6.40 -3.64
CA PHE A 38 -14.56 4.96 -3.57
C PHE A 38 -13.77 4.26 -4.67
N ILE A 39 -13.02 3.23 -4.30
CA ILE A 39 -12.20 2.45 -5.24
C ILE A 39 -13.01 1.26 -5.70
N LYS A 40 -13.17 1.10 -7.02
CA LYS A 40 -13.94 -0.01 -7.62
C LYS A 40 -13.04 -0.85 -8.52
N VAL A 41 -12.54 -1.96 -7.99
CA VAL A 41 -11.87 -2.99 -8.79
C VAL A 41 -12.93 -3.69 -9.66
N ARG A 42 -12.64 -3.91 -10.95
CA ARG A 42 -13.60 -4.48 -11.91
C ARG A 42 -13.02 -5.70 -12.59
N HIS A 43 -13.63 -6.86 -12.36
CA HIS A 43 -13.30 -8.10 -13.05
C HIS A 43 -13.78 -8.06 -14.51
N LYS A 44 -12.93 -8.49 -15.46
CA LYS A 44 -13.35 -8.81 -16.83
C LYS A 44 -13.60 -10.31 -16.92
N GLY A 45 -14.87 -10.71 -16.95
CA GLY A 45 -15.23 -12.12 -17.20
C GLY A 45 -14.75 -12.57 -18.59
N GLN A 46 -14.13 -13.74 -18.65
CA GLN A 46 -13.85 -14.41 -19.92
C GLN A 46 -15.07 -15.23 -20.36
N SER A 47 -15.49 -15.04 -21.61
CA SER A 47 -16.35 -15.97 -22.35
C SER A 47 -15.70 -16.19 -23.72
N ALA A 48 -15.51 -17.44 -24.11
CA ALA A 48 -14.55 -17.82 -25.14
C ALA A 48 -15.14 -18.01 -26.56
N ILE A 49 -14.22 -18.14 -27.53
CA ILE A 49 -14.39 -18.69 -28.90
C ILE A 49 -14.98 -17.73 -29.96
N GLY A 50 -14.11 -17.37 -30.91
CA GLY A 50 -14.42 -16.70 -32.19
C GLY A 50 -13.19 -16.73 -33.10
N TRP A 51 -13.36 -17.09 -34.38
CA TRP A 51 -12.27 -17.57 -35.26
C TRP A 51 -11.32 -16.49 -35.81
N ALA A 52 -10.18 -16.96 -36.35
CA ALA A 52 -9.06 -16.17 -36.83
C ALA A 52 -9.37 -15.22 -38.01
N GLY A 53 -8.62 -14.12 -38.08
CA GLY A 53 -8.51 -13.25 -39.25
C GLY A 53 -7.18 -12.49 -39.23
N TRP A 54 -6.31 -12.76 -40.20
CA TRP A 54 -5.09 -11.96 -40.40
C TRP A 54 -5.44 -10.65 -41.10
N LEU A 55 -4.95 -9.52 -40.59
CA LEU A 55 -4.88 -8.27 -41.34
C LEU A 55 -3.69 -7.43 -40.86
N ILE A 56 -2.64 -7.45 -41.67
CA ILE A 56 -1.54 -6.48 -41.64
C ILE A 56 -2.02 -5.27 -42.47
N VAL A 57 -1.62 -4.04 -42.09
CA VAL A 57 -1.07 -2.97 -42.98
C VAL A 57 -1.25 -1.55 -42.39
N CYS A 58 -0.11 -0.85 -42.31
CA CYS A 58 0.14 0.60 -42.30
C CYS A 58 -0.55 1.56 -41.33
N SER A 59 0.27 2.01 -40.37
CA SER A 59 0.67 3.40 -40.16
C SER A 59 0.21 4.45 -41.18
N PHE A 60 -0.33 5.58 -40.70
CA PHE A 60 -0.10 6.89 -41.30
C PHE A 60 -0.02 7.97 -40.21
N SER A 61 1.01 8.82 -40.30
CA SER A 61 1.21 9.98 -39.43
C SER A 61 0.59 11.22 -40.07
N LEU A 62 0.06 12.16 -39.26
CA LEU A 62 0.44 13.59 -39.23
C LEU A 62 -0.63 14.51 -38.58
N LEU A 63 -0.11 15.43 -37.75
CA LEU A 63 -0.55 16.82 -37.50
C LEU A 63 -1.86 17.14 -36.73
N ALA A 64 -1.68 18.01 -35.74
CA ALA A 64 -2.66 18.83 -35.01
C ALA A 64 -3.05 20.10 -35.84
N PRO A 65 -3.83 21.13 -35.39
CA PRO A 65 -4.13 21.51 -33.99
C PRO A 65 -5.53 22.14 -33.67
N SER A 66 -5.66 22.63 -32.42
CA SER A 66 -6.46 23.79 -31.97
C SER A 66 -7.87 23.60 -31.36
N ALA A 67 -7.89 23.55 -30.02
CA ALA A 67 -8.66 24.37 -29.08
C ALA A 67 -10.16 24.73 -29.31
N PHE A 68 -10.97 24.51 -28.27
CA PHE A 68 -12.03 25.45 -27.86
C PHE A 68 -12.08 25.59 -26.33
N LEU A 69 -12.39 26.81 -25.87
CA LEU A 69 -12.39 27.24 -24.47
C LEU A 69 -13.84 27.50 -24.03
N PHE A 70 -14.24 27.08 -22.83
CA PHE A 70 -15.46 27.57 -22.18
C PHE A 70 -15.25 27.72 -20.66
N LEU A 71 -15.25 28.96 -20.18
CA LEU A 71 -15.49 29.26 -18.76
C LEU A 71 -17.00 29.26 -18.52
N HIS A 72 -17.44 28.72 -17.38
CA HIS A 72 -18.70 29.11 -16.74
C HIS A 72 -18.46 29.37 -15.25
N THR A 73 -18.72 30.61 -14.85
CA THR A 73 -18.74 31.06 -13.45
C THR A 73 -20.16 31.00 -12.90
N PHE A 74 -20.35 30.47 -11.69
CA PHE A 74 -21.58 30.67 -10.92
C PHE A 74 -21.28 31.11 -9.49
N ARG A 75 -22.17 31.93 -8.92
CA ARG A 75 -21.98 32.65 -7.65
C ARG A 75 -23.16 32.38 -6.70
N GLN A 76 -22.80 31.93 -5.49
CA GLN A 76 -23.51 32.00 -4.19
C GLN A 76 -25.05 32.00 -4.12
N GLN A 77 -25.57 31.22 -3.16
CA GLN A 77 -26.35 31.79 -2.06
C GLN A 77 -26.10 31.01 -0.75
N THR A 78 -26.30 31.66 0.40
CA THR A 78 -25.85 31.21 1.74
C THR A 78 -27.02 30.90 2.67
N GLY A 79 -26.84 29.90 3.55
CA GLY A 79 -27.72 29.61 4.69
C GLY A 79 -26.89 29.16 5.90
N SER A 80 -27.26 29.62 7.10
CA SER A 80 -26.45 29.40 8.33
C SER A 80 -26.72 28.05 9.00
N PRO A 81 -25.72 27.43 9.67
CA PRO A 81 -25.91 26.30 10.57
C PRO A 81 -26.29 26.75 11.99
N THR A 82 -26.80 25.82 12.81
CA THR A 82 -27.09 26.04 14.24
C THR A 82 -26.30 25.07 15.13
N ILE A 83 -25.44 25.68 15.96
CA ILE A 83 -25.00 25.32 17.31
C ILE A 83 -25.37 23.90 17.83
N PHE A 84 -24.34 23.14 18.24
CA PHE A 84 -24.26 22.50 19.56
C PHE A 84 -22.79 22.32 19.96
N ASP A 85 -22.34 23.08 20.96
CA ASP A 85 -21.10 22.83 21.69
C ASP A 85 -21.31 21.72 22.72
N ASP A 86 -20.25 20.99 23.07
CA ASP A 86 -20.05 20.59 24.47
C ASP A 86 -18.55 20.39 24.79
N ALA A 87 -18.17 20.82 25.98
CA ALA A 87 -16.77 21.09 26.33
C ALA A 87 -16.03 19.90 26.96
N TYR A 88 -14.70 19.86 26.80
CA TYR A 88 -13.81 19.13 27.71
C TYR A 88 -12.67 20.04 28.17
N ASN A 89 -12.49 20.13 29.49
CA ASN A 89 -11.65 21.14 30.14
C ASN A 89 -10.15 20.83 30.06
N GLU A 90 -9.36 21.90 29.99
CA GLU A 90 -7.92 21.87 30.16
C GLU A 90 -7.54 21.59 31.63
N HIS A 91 -6.48 20.81 31.82
CA HIS A 91 -5.71 20.81 33.07
C HIS A 91 -4.26 21.15 32.75
N GLU A 92 -3.85 22.39 33.06
CA GLU A 92 -2.46 22.81 32.98
C GLU A 92 -1.59 22.00 33.96
N GLY A 93 -0.65 21.24 33.42
CA GLY A 93 0.42 20.58 34.18
C GLY A 93 1.77 20.87 33.52
N GLN A 94 2.56 21.75 34.13
CA GLN A 94 3.91 22.05 33.65
C GLN A 94 4.80 20.80 33.74
N SER A 95 5.29 20.30 32.60
CA SER A 95 6.40 19.35 32.56
C SER A 95 7.51 19.87 31.65
N GLN A 96 8.74 19.87 32.17
CA GLN A 96 9.91 20.41 31.47
C GLN A 96 10.33 19.49 30.33
N GLY A 97 10.79 20.09 29.23
CA GLY A 97 11.02 19.39 27.98
C GLY A 97 12.14 18.35 28.02
N TYR A 98 11.75 17.09 27.89
CA TYR A 98 12.55 16.05 27.22
C TYR A 98 11.64 15.40 26.19
N ASP A 99 11.88 15.68 24.90
CA ASP A 99 11.15 15.04 23.80
C ASP A 99 11.62 13.59 23.66
N PHE A 100 11.11 12.74 24.54
CA PHE A 100 11.31 11.31 24.49
C PHE A 100 10.37 10.75 23.42
N ALA A 101 10.72 10.98 22.15
CA ALA A 101 10.02 10.46 21.00
C ALA A 101 10.00 8.93 21.07
N ILE A 102 8.94 8.38 21.66
CA ILE A 102 8.67 6.94 21.69
C ILE A 102 8.60 6.52 20.22
N LYS A 103 9.52 5.64 19.80
CA LYS A 103 9.44 4.99 18.49
C LYS A 103 8.28 4.00 18.50
N VAL A 104 7.07 4.53 18.35
CA VAL A 104 5.87 3.74 18.08
C VAL A 104 6.06 3.14 16.70
N ASN A 105 5.96 1.80 16.59
CA ASN A 105 5.98 1.15 15.29
C ASN A 105 4.73 1.59 14.51
N PRO A 106 4.87 2.03 13.24
CA PRO A 106 3.74 2.49 12.46
C PRO A 106 2.72 1.37 12.28
N THR A 107 1.45 1.69 12.40
CA THR A 107 0.33 0.79 12.13
C THR A 107 0.33 0.33 10.66
N GLN A 108 -0.35 -0.78 10.35
CA GLN A 108 -0.51 -1.24 8.96
C GLN A 108 -1.09 -0.14 8.05
N ALA A 109 -1.99 0.69 8.58
CA ALA A 109 -2.55 1.83 7.85
C ALA A 109 -1.48 2.88 7.52
N GLU A 110 -0.69 3.32 8.51
CA GLU A 110 0.41 4.28 8.30
C GLU A 110 1.52 3.74 7.38
N GLN A 111 1.80 2.44 7.45
CA GLN A 111 2.72 1.75 6.52
C GLN A 111 2.20 1.81 5.08
N LEU A 112 0.94 1.44 4.85
CA LEU A 112 0.34 1.50 3.52
C LEU A 112 0.15 2.93 3.02
N ASP A 113 -0.04 3.89 3.92
CA ASP A 113 -0.09 5.32 3.61
C ASP A 113 1.30 6.00 3.50
N LEU A 114 2.40 5.24 3.61
CA LEU A 114 3.80 5.74 3.61
C LEU A 114 4.08 6.88 4.61
N GLN A 115 3.40 6.81 5.77
CA GLN A 115 3.50 7.75 6.89
C GLN A 115 4.33 7.16 8.04
N THR A 116 5.38 6.41 7.71
CA THR A 116 6.25 5.68 8.66
C THR A 116 7.32 6.56 9.32
N GLY A 117 7.53 7.79 8.85
CA GLY A 117 8.66 8.63 9.25
C GLY A 117 10.00 8.18 8.65
N PHE A 118 10.00 7.32 7.63
CA PHE A 118 11.23 6.85 6.99
C PHE A 118 12.04 7.99 6.37
N VAL A 119 13.36 8.00 6.64
CA VAL A 119 14.28 9.06 6.17
C VAL A 119 14.87 8.69 4.82
N ILE A 120 14.40 9.38 3.78
CA ILE A 120 14.96 9.31 2.43
C ILE A 120 16.34 10.00 2.42
N SER A 121 17.36 9.29 1.93
CA SER A 121 18.76 9.74 1.95
C SER A 121 19.58 9.01 0.87
N SER A 122 20.68 9.65 0.44
CA SER A 122 21.69 9.05 -0.45
C SER A 122 22.73 8.21 0.29
N GLU A 123 22.82 8.33 1.62
CA GLU A 123 23.84 7.63 2.41
C GLU A 123 23.50 6.15 2.56
N PRO A 124 24.35 5.21 2.09
CA PRO A 124 24.08 3.79 2.19
C PRO A 124 24.10 3.29 3.64
N THR A 125 23.03 2.62 4.05
CA THR A 125 22.86 2.06 5.40
C THR A 125 22.45 0.60 5.36
N THR A 126 22.61 -0.12 6.47
CA THR A 126 21.96 -1.43 6.64
C THR A 126 20.59 -1.20 7.29
N ARG A 127 19.52 -1.64 6.63
CA ARG A 127 18.16 -1.64 7.17
C ARG A 127 17.83 -3.03 7.68
N GLU A 128 17.29 -3.09 8.89
CA GLU A 128 17.05 -4.36 9.57
C GLU A 128 15.56 -4.57 9.84
N TYR A 129 15.08 -5.75 9.46
CA TYR A 129 13.69 -6.14 9.63
C TYR A 129 13.60 -7.55 10.21
N VAL A 130 12.54 -7.81 10.97
CA VAL A 130 12.20 -9.14 11.48
C VAL A 130 10.79 -9.47 11.03
N LEU A 131 10.65 -10.61 10.34
CA LEU A 131 9.38 -11.15 9.85
C LEU A 131 9.08 -12.45 10.60
N ASN A 132 8.21 -12.38 11.59
CA ASN A 132 7.70 -13.52 12.33
C ASN A 132 6.49 -14.09 11.59
N LEU A 133 6.64 -15.30 11.05
CA LEU A 133 5.60 -15.97 10.28
C LEU A 133 4.79 -16.88 11.21
N THR A 134 3.49 -16.64 11.27
CA THR A 134 2.54 -17.36 12.14
C THR A 134 1.41 -17.92 11.31
N ARG A 135 0.82 -19.04 11.73
CA ARG A 135 -0.42 -19.57 11.14
C ARG A 135 -1.56 -19.35 12.11
N GLU A 136 -2.51 -18.52 11.72
CA GLU A 136 -3.62 -18.06 12.56
C GLU A 136 -4.92 -18.02 11.76
N ASN A 137 -6.07 -18.13 12.43
CA ASN A 137 -7.35 -17.88 11.77
C ASN A 137 -7.47 -16.38 11.45
N TYR A 138 -7.75 -16.04 10.20
CA TYR A 138 -7.93 -14.66 9.76
C TYR A 138 -9.09 -14.57 8.77
N ALA A 139 -9.72 -13.39 8.69
CA ALA A 139 -10.97 -13.18 7.94
C ALA A 139 -10.91 -11.87 7.13
N PRO A 140 -10.09 -11.79 6.07
CA PRO A 140 -9.81 -10.54 5.34
C PRO A 140 -11.03 -9.98 4.62
N ASP A 141 -11.93 -10.85 4.13
CA ASP A 141 -13.24 -10.45 3.60
C ASP A 141 -14.40 -10.80 4.55
N GLY A 142 -14.09 -11.32 5.73
CA GLY A 142 -15.06 -11.82 6.70
C GLY A 142 -15.29 -13.33 6.69
N PHE A 143 -14.79 -14.08 5.70
CA PHE A 143 -14.71 -15.55 5.74
C PHE A 143 -13.47 -15.98 6.53
N GLU A 144 -13.63 -16.71 7.64
CA GLU A 144 -12.52 -17.16 8.48
C GLU A 144 -11.83 -18.41 7.89
N LYS A 145 -10.54 -18.29 7.54
CA LYS A 145 -9.67 -19.43 7.17
C LYS A 145 -8.31 -19.36 7.89
N PRO A 146 -7.58 -20.48 8.02
CA PRO A 146 -6.17 -20.43 8.42
C PRO A 146 -5.36 -19.64 7.38
N MET A 147 -4.73 -18.55 7.82
CA MET A 147 -3.85 -17.71 7.02
C MET A 147 -2.46 -17.67 7.62
N ILE A 148 -1.49 -17.26 6.80
CA ILE A 148 -0.12 -17.00 7.19
C ILE A 148 0.02 -15.50 7.40
N LEU A 149 0.24 -15.10 8.66
CA LEU A 149 0.41 -13.70 9.02
C LEU A 149 1.89 -13.40 9.24
N VAL A 150 2.31 -12.19 8.84
CA VAL A 150 3.66 -11.68 9.05
C VAL A 150 3.58 -10.60 10.12
N ASN A 151 4.19 -10.85 11.29
CA ASN A 151 4.05 -10.00 12.48
C ASN A 151 2.58 -9.73 12.88
N GLY A 152 1.70 -10.72 12.71
CA GLY A 152 0.27 -10.62 13.08
C GLY A 152 -0.61 -9.87 12.07
N GLN A 153 -0.12 -9.58 10.86
CA GLN A 153 -0.89 -8.92 9.81
C GLN A 153 -0.72 -9.56 8.42
N SER A 154 -1.72 -9.38 7.56
CA SER A 154 -1.70 -9.64 6.12
C SER A 154 -2.43 -8.48 5.40
N PRO A 155 -1.83 -7.78 4.42
CA PRO A 155 -0.44 -7.88 3.99
C PRO A 155 0.55 -7.65 5.14
N GLY A 156 1.68 -8.34 5.04
CA GLY A 156 2.81 -8.22 5.95
C GLY A 156 3.36 -6.79 6.01
N PRO A 157 4.21 -6.49 7.01
CA PRO A 157 4.71 -5.16 7.25
C PRO A 157 5.50 -4.63 6.05
N LEU A 158 5.39 -3.31 5.83
CA LEU A 158 6.18 -2.62 4.81
C LEU A 158 7.68 -2.72 5.11
N ILE A 159 8.46 -3.04 4.08
CA ILE A 159 9.92 -2.95 4.06
C ILE A 159 10.34 -1.73 3.25
N GLU A 160 11.07 -0.80 3.87
CA GLU A 160 11.60 0.40 3.22
C GLU A 160 13.13 0.40 3.18
N ALA A 161 13.66 0.92 2.07
CA ALA A 161 15.07 1.15 1.85
C ALA A 161 15.26 2.41 0.99
N ASN A 162 16.45 2.99 1.02
CA ASN A 162 16.94 3.88 -0.03
C ASN A 162 17.75 3.07 -1.06
N THR A 163 17.84 3.56 -2.29
CA THR A 163 18.75 3.00 -3.29
C THR A 163 20.19 2.99 -2.75
N GLY A 164 20.86 1.83 -2.82
CA GLY A 164 22.19 1.64 -2.22
C GLY A 164 22.23 0.99 -0.83
N ASP A 165 21.11 0.98 -0.10
CA ASP A 165 21.03 0.31 1.20
C ASP A 165 21.28 -1.21 1.10
N VAL A 166 21.68 -1.80 2.23
CA VAL A 166 21.70 -3.26 2.44
C VAL A 166 20.48 -3.65 3.27
N LEU A 167 19.60 -4.47 2.72
CA LEU A 167 18.52 -5.10 3.48
C LEU A 167 19.07 -6.30 4.25
N ARG A 168 18.83 -6.36 5.57
CA ARG A 168 19.11 -7.51 6.44
C ARG A 168 17.81 -7.95 7.13
N ILE A 169 17.17 -9.00 6.61
CA ILE A 169 15.80 -9.37 6.96
C ILE A 169 15.82 -10.77 7.59
N THR A 170 15.51 -10.84 8.88
CA THR A 170 15.42 -12.11 9.62
C THR A 170 14.01 -12.65 9.50
N VAL A 171 13.84 -13.81 8.88
CA VAL A 171 12.55 -14.51 8.78
C VAL A 171 12.54 -15.63 9.80
N ASN A 172 11.62 -15.57 10.76
CA ASN A 172 11.38 -16.63 11.74
C ASN A 172 10.12 -17.40 11.34
N ASN A 173 10.24 -18.71 11.14
CA ASN A 173 9.10 -19.55 10.82
C ASN A 173 8.50 -20.14 12.10
N PHE A 174 7.47 -19.49 12.65
CA PHE A 174 6.69 -20.01 13.79
C PHE A 174 5.41 -20.75 13.35
N MET A 175 5.25 -21.04 12.05
CA MET A 175 4.19 -21.95 11.61
C MET A 175 4.52 -23.38 12.08
N PRO A 176 3.53 -24.15 12.57
CA PRO A 176 3.77 -25.48 13.15
C PRO A 176 3.94 -26.58 12.10
N ASP A 177 3.46 -26.34 10.87
CA ASP A 177 3.11 -27.38 9.89
C ASP A 177 3.85 -27.26 8.55
N ALA A 178 4.30 -26.07 8.18
CA ALA A 178 4.83 -25.78 6.85
C ALA A 178 6.27 -25.21 6.88
N SER A 179 7.10 -25.68 5.95
CA SER A 179 8.34 -24.97 5.59
C SER A 179 8.01 -23.77 4.69
N THR A 180 8.89 -22.76 4.67
CA THR A 180 8.66 -21.51 3.92
C THR A 180 9.95 -20.90 3.39
N THR A 181 9.85 -20.00 2.43
CA THR A 181 10.93 -19.09 1.98
C THR A 181 10.29 -17.76 1.61
N VAL A 182 11.03 -16.67 1.70
CA VAL A 182 10.54 -15.34 1.27
C VAL A 182 11.35 -14.90 0.06
N HIS A 183 10.66 -14.67 -1.05
CA HIS A 183 11.24 -14.11 -2.27
C HIS A 183 11.00 -12.60 -2.36
N TRP A 184 11.96 -11.90 -2.96
CA TRP A 184 12.04 -10.45 -3.05
C TRP A 184 11.73 -10.02 -4.48
N HIS A 185 10.43 -9.94 -4.80
CA HIS A 185 9.95 -9.85 -6.16
C HIS A 185 10.46 -8.60 -6.89
N GLY A 186 11.26 -8.82 -7.93
CA GLY A 186 11.89 -7.77 -8.74
C GLY A 186 13.18 -7.21 -8.15
N ILE A 187 13.74 -7.79 -7.09
CA ILE A 187 15.11 -7.51 -6.64
C ILE A 187 16.09 -8.33 -7.50
N ASP A 188 17.11 -7.67 -8.06
CA ASP A 188 18.05 -8.26 -9.01
C ASP A 188 18.96 -9.35 -8.42
N GLN A 189 19.07 -9.43 -7.08
CA GLN A 189 19.95 -10.32 -6.32
C GLN A 189 21.40 -10.37 -6.86
N ARG A 190 21.92 -9.21 -7.27
CA ARG A 190 23.27 -9.08 -7.86
C ARG A 190 24.31 -9.61 -6.88
N ASN A 191 25.07 -10.62 -7.32
CA ASN A 191 26.06 -11.34 -6.50
C ASN A 191 25.50 -11.90 -5.17
N THR A 192 24.19 -12.13 -5.09
CA THR A 192 23.46 -12.55 -3.88
C THR A 192 22.34 -13.55 -4.20
N SER A 193 22.46 -14.32 -5.28
CA SER A 193 21.41 -15.25 -5.76
C SER A 193 20.94 -16.31 -4.75
N TRP A 194 21.75 -16.67 -3.76
CA TRP A 194 21.36 -17.55 -2.63
C TRP A 194 20.47 -16.86 -1.58
N MET A 195 20.22 -15.55 -1.72
CA MET A 195 19.28 -14.76 -0.92
C MET A 195 17.97 -14.49 -1.68
N ASP A 196 17.79 -15.09 -2.85
CA ASP A 196 16.63 -14.84 -3.72
C ASP A 196 15.30 -15.36 -3.14
N GLY A 197 15.30 -16.49 -2.43
CA GLY A 197 14.09 -17.06 -1.84
C GLY A 197 13.36 -18.11 -2.67
N ALA A 198 13.69 -18.33 -3.96
CA ALA A 198 13.14 -19.45 -4.73
C ALA A 198 13.43 -20.82 -4.11
N TYR A 199 12.40 -21.44 -3.53
CA TYR A 199 12.47 -22.74 -2.86
C TYR A 199 12.93 -23.85 -3.81
N GLY A 200 13.94 -24.63 -3.39
CA GLY A 200 14.52 -25.71 -4.18
C GLY A 200 15.45 -25.25 -5.31
N ILE A 201 15.65 -23.94 -5.48
CA ILE A 201 16.57 -23.36 -6.47
C ILE A 201 17.71 -22.61 -5.77
N SER A 202 17.40 -21.50 -5.09
CA SER A 202 18.40 -20.69 -4.39
C SER A 202 18.65 -21.15 -2.96
N GLN A 203 17.64 -21.78 -2.33
CA GLN A 203 17.73 -22.30 -0.97
C GLN A 203 16.72 -23.41 -0.68
N CYS A 204 16.98 -24.18 0.38
CA CYS A 204 15.96 -25.00 1.04
C CYS A 204 14.97 -24.11 1.83
N GLY A 205 13.82 -24.69 2.19
CA GLY A 205 12.85 -24.03 3.06
C GLY A 205 13.36 -23.87 4.49
N ILE A 206 12.97 -22.76 5.11
CA ILE A 206 13.05 -22.52 6.55
C ILE A 206 12.06 -23.47 7.22
N PRO A 207 12.50 -24.47 8.01
CA PRO A 207 11.60 -25.45 8.63
C PRO A 207 10.76 -24.80 9.75
N PRO A 208 9.65 -25.44 10.17
CA PRO A 208 8.93 -25.08 11.39
C PRO A 208 9.87 -24.89 12.59
N GLY A 209 9.72 -23.77 13.31
CA GLY A 209 10.60 -23.37 14.42
C GLY A 209 11.99 -22.84 13.99
N GLY A 210 12.33 -22.89 12.71
CA GLY A 210 13.60 -22.41 12.17
C GLY A 210 13.58 -20.92 11.81
N ASN A 211 14.75 -20.39 11.44
CA ASN A 211 14.89 -19.04 10.91
C ASN A 211 15.94 -18.96 9.78
N PHE A 212 15.92 -17.86 9.04
CA PHE A 212 16.96 -17.52 8.06
C PHE A 212 17.09 -16.00 7.94
N THR A 213 18.32 -15.50 7.81
CA THR A 213 18.59 -14.06 7.62
C THR A 213 18.99 -13.78 6.18
N TYR A 214 18.08 -13.17 5.44
CA TYR A 214 18.34 -12.65 4.10
C TYR A 214 19.23 -11.41 4.20
N ARG A 215 20.27 -11.32 3.36
CA ARG A 215 21.14 -10.13 3.31
C ARG A 215 21.61 -9.81 1.89
N PHE A 216 21.06 -8.76 1.30
CA PHE A 216 21.35 -8.32 -0.08
C PHE A 216 21.35 -6.80 -0.19
N ASN A 217 21.96 -6.26 -1.25
CA ASN A 217 22.08 -4.82 -1.49
C ASN A 217 21.17 -4.39 -2.65
N VAL A 218 20.47 -3.27 -2.51
CA VAL A 218 19.53 -2.73 -3.51
C VAL A 218 20.10 -1.59 -4.38
N THR A 219 21.44 -1.54 -4.55
CA THR A 219 22.16 -0.53 -5.33
C THR A 219 21.63 -0.41 -6.75
N GLY A 220 21.24 0.81 -7.12
CA GLY A 220 20.74 1.13 -8.46
C GLY A 220 19.25 0.87 -8.64
N GLN A 221 18.64 0.02 -7.82
CA GLN A 221 17.20 -0.20 -7.82
C GLN A 221 16.45 0.90 -7.07
N ARG A 222 15.23 1.21 -7.51
CA ARG A 222 14.32 2.22 -6.96
C ARG A 222 12.90 1.93 -7.46
N GLY A 223 11.88 2.28 -6.69
CA GLY A 223 10.47 2.11 -7.08
C GLY A 223 9.66 1.25 -6.12
N THR A 224 8.74 0.48 -6.68
CA THR A 224 7.72 -0.30 -5.95
C THR A 224 7.91 -1.77 -6.25
N PHE A 225 8.17 -2.54 -5.20
CA PHE A 225 8.39 -3.98 -5.21
C PHE A 225 7.51 -4.62 -4.13
N TRP A 226 7.62 -5.94 -3.97
CA TRP A 226 6.93 -6.68 -2.93
C TRP A 226 7.73 -7.92 -2.55
N TYR A 227 7.38 -8.54 -1.44
CA TYR A 227 7.91 -9.84 -1.04
C TYR A 227 6.75 -10.81 -0.85
N HIS A 228 7.00 -12.10 -1.08
CA HIS A 228 5.99 -13.15 -0.93
C HIS A 228 6.61 -14.51 -0.67
N SER A 229 5.81 -15.49 -0.23
CA SER A 229 6.27 -16.87 -0.17
C SER A 229 6.55 -17.41 -1.56
N HIS A 230 7.65 -18.16 -1.70
CA HIS A 230 8.00 -18.84 -2.95
C HIS A 230 7.99 -20.38 -2.82
N VAL A 231 7.21 -20.89 -1.86
CA VAL A 231 6.92 -22.33 -1.70
C VAL A 231 5.54 -22.64 -2.28
N SER A 232 5.46 -23.33 -3.41
CA SER A 232 4.19 -23.67 -4.06
C SER A 232 3.28 -22.43 -4.22
N ALA A 233 1.98 -22.52 -3.93
CA ALA A 233 1.05 -21.40 -3.88
C ALA A 233 0.97 -20.70 -2.50
N GLN A 234 1.89 -20.96 -1.56
CA GLN A 234 1.73 -20.58 -0.14
C GLN A 234 1.46 -19.08 0.13
N TYR A 235 1.87 -18.16 -0.76
CA TYR A 235 1.58 -16.73 -0.57
C TYR A 235 0.07 -16.41 -0.65
N THR A 236 -0.75 -17.23 -1.31
CA THR A 236 -2.20 -17.01 -1.41
C THR A 236 -2.92 -17.19 -0.07
N ASP A 237 -2.27 -17.84 0.90
CA ASP A 237 -2.72 -17.91 2.29
C ASP A 237 -2.30 -16.69 3.14
N GLY A 238 -1.62 -15.67 2.59
CA GLY A 238 -1.36 -14.39 3.28
C GLY A 238 0.11 -13.97 3.40
N LEU A 239 1.07 -14.83 3.05
CA LEU A 239 2.49 -14.47 3.11
C LEU A 239 2.89 -13.62 1.88
N TYR A 240 2.52 -12.34 1.92
CA TYR A 240 2.96 -11.27 1.01
C TYR A 240 3.00 -9.92 1.72
N GLY A 241 3.83 -8.99 1.26
CA GLY A 241 3.88 -7.62 1.78
C GLY A 241 4.64 -6.67 0.85
N PRO A 242 4.53 -5.33 1.04
CA PRO A 242 5.14 -4.36 0.15
C PRO A 242 6.62 -4.12 0.46
N LEU A 243 7.42 -3.84 -0.57
CA LEU A 243 8.83 -3.45 -0.45
C LEU A 243 9.05 -2.18 -1.29
N ILE A 244 9.34 -1.05 -0.65
CA ILE A 244 9.57 0.22 -1.34
C ILE A 244 11.05 0.60 -1.26
N ILE A 245 11.65 0.88 -2.41
CA ILE A 245 13.00 1.43 -2.48
C ILE A 245 12.88 2.88 -2.94
N HIS A 246 13.08 3.80 -2.00
CA HIS A 246 13.11 5.24 -2.24
C HIS A 246 14.42 5.66 -2.90
N ASP A 247 14.38 6.82 -3.54
CA ASP A 247 15.52 7.43 -4.21
C ASP A 247 15.44 8.95 -4.00
N PRO A 248 16.44 9.60 -3.38
CA PRO A 248 16.42 11.04 -3.17
C PRO A 248 16.43 11.82 -4.50
N ASP A 249 16.94 11.21 -5.58
CA ASP A 249 17.01 11.80 -6.91
C ASP A 249 15.84 11.36 -7.83
N GLU A 250 14.75 10.83 -7.26
CA GLU A 250 13.69 10.21 -8.05
C GLU A 250 12.95 11.22 -8.94
N ARG A 251 13.04 11.02 -10.26
CA ARG A 251 12.46 11.92 -11.27
C ARG A 251 10.96 11.71 -11.48
N VAL A 252 10.20 11.74 -10.40
CA VAL A 252 8.73 11.81 -10.41
C VAL A 252 8.25 13.25 -10.19
N PRO A 253 7.04 13.62 -10.67
CA PRO A 253 6.45 14.90 -10.31
C PRO A 253 6.31 15.04 -8.78
N LEU A 254 6.49 16.24 -8.24
CA LEU A 254 6.23 16.52 -6.83
C LEU A 254 4.79 16.15 -6.47
N VAL A 255 4.65 15.37 -5.40
CA VAL A 255 3.39 14.88 -4.83
C VAL A 255 3.29 15.31 -3.36
N GLY A 256 2.07 15.59 -2.90
CA GLY A 256 1.79 15.89 -1.48
C GLY A 256 1.60 14.63 -0.63
N ASP A 257 1.30 13.50 -1.25
CA ASP A 257 1.01 12.23 -0.58
C ASP A 257 1.41 11.02 -1.45
N GLN A 258 1.69 9.88 -0.83
CA GLN A 258 1.96 8.61 -1.49
C GLN A 258 1.15 7.50 -0.80
N LYS A 259 0.59 6.56 -1.57
CA LYS A 259 -0.21 5.45 -1.03
C LYS A 259 0.16 4.14 -1.71
N ILE A 260 0.32 3.08 -0.93
CA ILE A 260 0.45 1.71 -1.43
C ILE A 260 -0.94 1.11 -1.60
N MET A 261 -1.18 0.51 -2.75
CA MET A 261 -2.40 -0.24 -3.06
C MET A 261 -2.03 -1.63 -3.53
N MET A 262 -2.02 -2.56 -2.57
CA MET A 262 -1.96 -3.98 -2.85
C MET A 262 -3.35 -4.47 -3.24
N PHE A 263 -3.48 -5.23 -4.33
CA PHE A 263 -4.73 -5.87 -4.71
C PHE A 263 -4.46 -7.26 -5.27
N GLY A 264 -5.43 -8.15 -5.13
CA GLY A 264 -5.30 -9.51 -5.63
C GLY A 264 -6.52 -10.36 -5.38
N ASP A 265 -6.47 -11.59 -5.86
CA ASP A 265 -7.49 -12.60 -5.57
C ASP A 265 -7.40 -13.10 -4.12
N LEU A 266 -8.56 -13.48 -3.59
CA LEU A 266 -8.71 -14.27 -2.37
C LEU A 266 -9.40 -15.59 -2.71
N PHE A 267 -8.85 -16.66 -2.16
CA PHE A 267 -9.48 -17.97 -2.13
C PHE A 267 -9.75 -18.36 -0.68
N HIS A 268 -10.97 -18.80 -0.42
CA HIS A 268 -11.41 -19.32 0.88
C HIS A 268 -10.83 -20.72 1.16
N GLN A 269 -10.40 -21.43 0.12
CA GLN A 269 -9.65 -22.67 0.24
C GLN A 269 -8.16 -22.39 0.56
N ASN A 270 -7.47 -23.31 1.24
CA ASN A 270 -6.03 -23.18 1.52
C ASN A 270 -5.17 -23.46 0.28
N ALA A 271 -4.01 -22.80 0.21
CA ALA A 271 -3.08 -22.85 -0.93
C ALA A 271 -2.66 -24.27 -1.34
N GLU A 272 -2.46 -25.18 -0.38
CA GLU A 272 -2.07 -26.56 -0.64
C GLU A 272 -3.15 -27.33 -1.40
N VAL A 273 -4.43 -27.19 -1.00
CA VAL A 273 -5.55 -27.83 -1.69
C VAL A 273 -5.74 -27.21 -3.08
N ILE A 274 -5.58 -25.88 -3.20
CA ILE A 274 -5.64 -25.19 -4.49
C ILE A 274 -4.55 -25.73 -5.44
N ALA A 275 -3.32 -25.85 -4.98
CA ALA A 275 -2.21 -26.35 -5.78
C ALA A 275 -2.36 -27.85 -6.13
N SER A 276 -2.77 -28.68 -5.15
CA SER A 276 -2.96 -30.11 -5.35
C SER A 276 -4.04 -30.41 -6.39
N ASP A 277 -5.17 -29.71 -6.33
CA ASP A 277 -6.28 -29.97 -7.25
C ASP A 277 -6.09 -29.26 -8.60
N TYR A 278 -5.36 -28.13 -8.67
CA TYR A 278 -4.87 -27.55 -9.95
C TYR A 278 -3.99 -28.53 -10.74
N LEU A 279 -3.13 -29.28 -10.03
CA LEU A 279 -2.25 -30.31 -10.59
C LEU A 279 -2.95 -31.67 -10.79
N SER A 280 -4.20 -31.83 -10.34
CA SER A 280 -4.97 -33.05 -10.53
C SER A 280 -5.27 -33.29 -12.01
N PRO A 281 -5.24 -34.55 -12.50
CA PRO A 281 -5.77 -34.87 -13.82
C PRO A 281 -7.28 -34.62 -13.92
N ASN A 282 -8.00 -34.63 -12.78
CA ASN A 282 -9.42 -34.38 -12.66
C ASN A 282 -9.64 -33.31 -11.57
N PRO A 283 -9.48 -32.02 -11.86
CA PRO A 283 -9.69 -30.96 -10.88
C PRO A 283 -11.16 -30.85 -10.48
N SER A 284 -11.40 -30.62 -9.21
CA SER A 284 -12.72 -30.49 -8.58
C SER A 284 -13.55 -29.35 -9.19
N TRP A 285 -12.93 -28.24 -9.57
CA TRP A 285 -13.58 -27.04 -10.16
C TRP A 285 -13.46 -26.92 -11.69
N GLY A 286 -12.85 -27.88 -12.37
CA GLY A 286 -12.53 -27.80 -13.80
C GLY A 286 -12.99 -29.00 -14.62
N THR A 287 -12.88 -28.89 -15.94
CA THR A 287 -13.09 -30.02 -16.88
C THR A 287 -11.78 -30.55 -17.46
N MET A 288 -10.64 -29.95 -17.09
CA MET A 288 -9.31 -30.23 -17.62
C MET A 288 -8.25 -29.85 -16.57
N PHE A 289 -7.17 -30.61 -16.47
CA PHE A 289 -6.00 -30.31 -15.64
C PHE A 289 -5.45 -28.89 -15.89
N GLY A 290 -4.83 -28.28 -14.87
CA GLY A 290 -4.23 -26.94 -15.01
C GLY A 290 -5.24 -25.80 -15.19
N MET A 291 -6.53 -26.03 -14.94
CA MET A 291 -7.52 -24.97 -14.80
C MET A 291 -7.42 -24.33 -13.40
N VAL A 292 -7.20 -23.02 -13.37
CA VAL A 292 -7.25 -22.22 -12.14
C VAL A 292 -8.71 -22.09 -11.68
N PRO A 293 -9.02 -22.25 -10.38
CA PRO A 293 -10.36 -21.93 -9.87
C PRO A 293 -10.66 -20.42 -10.02
N PRO A 294 -11.93 -20.02 -10.22
CA PRO A 294 -12.32 -18.64 -10.01
C PRO A 294 -12.05 -18.22 -8.55
N PRO A 295 -11.58 -16.99 -8.29
CA PRO A 295 -11.41 -16.50 -6.93
C PRO A 295 -12.76 -16.27 -6.25
N ASP A 296 -12.79 -16.46 -4.93
CA ASP A 296 -14.00 -16.25 -4.13
C ASP A 296 -14.26 -14.76 -3.88
N ASN A 297 -13.19 -13.97 -3.78
CA ASN A 297 -13.25 -12.52 -3.62
C ASN A 297 -12.00 -11.82 -4.20
N LEU A 298 -12.00 -10.49 -4.19
CA LEU A 298 -10.80 -9.67 -4.44
C LEU A 298 -10.51 -8.82 -3.21
N LEU A 299 -9.24 -8.73 -2.81
CA LEU A 299 -8.81 -7.86 -1.71
C LEU A 299 -8.24 -6.55 -2.25
N LEU A 300 -8.41 -5.48 -1.46
CA LEU A 300 -7.69 -4.22 -1.60
C LEU A 300 -7.05 -3.89 -0.25
N ASN A 301 -5.72 -3.81 -0.19
CA ASN A 301 -4.93 -3.68 1.03
C ASN A 301 -5.30 -4.72 2.12
N GLY A 302 -5.53 -5.96 1.70
CA GLY A 302 -5.85 -7.07 2.61
C GLY A 302 -7.30 -7.15 3.08
N MET A 303 -8.17 -6.21 2.71
CA MET A 303 -9.56 -6.18 3.16
C MET A 303 -10.55 -6.14 1.99
N HIS A 304 -11.71 -6.79 2.17
CA HIS A 304 -12.90 -6.57 1.35
C HIS A 304 -14.18 -6.90 2.12
N VAL A 305 -15.33 -6.84 1.44
CA VAL A 305 -16.62 -7.30 1.96
C VAL A 305 -17.00 -8.65 1.33
N SER A 306 -17.55 -9.55 2.14
CA SER A 306 -18.25 -10.74 1.69
C SER A 306 -19.73 -10.68 2.11
N ASN A 307 -20.59 -11.38 1.38
CA ASN A 307 -21.99 -11.56 1.76
C ASN A 307 -22.17 -12.93 2.43
N CYS A 308 -22.05 -12.97 3.76
CA CYS A 308 -22.24 -14.21 4.53
C CYS A 308 -23.65 -14.82 4.43
N SER A 309 -24.64 -14.07 3.93
CA SER A 309 -26.01 -14.58 3.72
C SER A 309 -26.16 -15.34 2.40
N SER A 310 -25.25 -15.16 1.45
CA SER A 310 -25.11 -16.07 0.31
C SER A 310 -24.18 -17.22 0.71
N SER A 311 -24.72 -18.44 0.82
CA SER A 311 -23.91 -19.67 0.79
C SER A 311 -22.90 -19.57 -0.36
N PRO A 312 -21.61 -19.94 -0.17
CA PRO A 312 -20.52 -19.65 -1.11
C PRO A 312 -20.88 -20.10 -2.53
N SER A 313 -21.28 -19.15 -3.36
CA SER A 313 -22.10 -19.41 -4.55
C SER A 313 -21.25 -19.66 -5.79
N LEU A 314 -20.30 -20.59 -5.68
CA LEU A 314 -19.59 -21.21 -6.79
C LEU A 314 -19.54 -22.72 -6.58
N ARG A 315 -20.72 -23.34 -6.54
CA ARG A 315 -20.88 -24.81 -6.64
C ARG A 315 -20.52 -25.29 -8.06
N PHE A 316 -19.24 -25.40 -8.35
CA PHE A 316 -18.77 -26.30 -9.40
C PHE A 316 -18.64 -27.71 -8.81
N ASN A 317 -19.36 -28.67 -9.39
CA ASN A 317 -19.24 -30.12 -9.18
C ASN A 317 -19.40 -30.70 -7.76
N ASN A 318 -20.44 -30.33 -7.01
CA ASN A 318 -20.92 -31.08 -5.83
C ASN A 318 -19.91 -31.31 -4.68
N ILE A 319 -18.75 -30.64 -4.66
CA ILE A 319 -17.84 -30.66 -3.52
C ILE A 319 -18.44 -29.80 -2.40
N THR A 320 -18.65 -30.41 -1.24
CA THR A 320 -18.79 -29.67 0.01
C THR A 320 -17.43 -29.06 0.34
N ARG A 321 -17.22 -27.79 -0.01
CA ARG A 321 -16.19 -26.98 0.66
C ARG A 321 -16.46 -27.05 2.17
N GLU A 322 -15.41 -26.99 2.99
CA GLU A 322 -15.59 -26.91 4.44
C GLU A 322 -16.46 -25.69 4.77
N GLU A 323 -17.62 -25.93 5.40
CA GLU A 323 -18.50 -24.85 5.85
C GLU A 323 -17.74 -23.97 6.85
N PRO A 324 -17.76 -22.64 6.71
CA PRO A 324 -16.96 -21.75 7.54
C PRO A 324 -17.34 -21.89 9.02
N LYS A 325 -16.32 -22.04 9.88
CA LYS A 325 -16.50 -22.02 11.35
C LYS A 325 -17.11 -20.70 11.83
N SER A 326 -16.79 -19.60 11.16
CA SER A 326 -17.52 -18.34 11.26
C SER A 326 -17.43 -17.52 9.97
N CYS A 327 -18.49 -16.77 9.66
CA CYS A 327 -18.49 -15.73 8.64
C CYS A 327 -19.08 -14.46 9.26
N LYS A 328 -18.39 -13.33 9.12
CA LYS A 328 -18.84 -12.00 9.54
C LYS A 328 -18.80 -11.06 8.33
N ALA A 329 -19.52 -9.94 8.38
CA ALA A 329 -19.36 -8.92 7.35
C ALA A 329 -17.92 -8.38 7.39
N GLY A 330 -17.20 -8.47 6.26
CA GLY A 330 -15.90 -7.82 6.06
C GLY A 330 -16.00 -6.29 5.98
N SER A 331 -14.89 -5.63 5.64
CA SER A 331 -14.81 -4.17 5.54
C SER A 331 -14.17 -3.72 4.24
N ILE A 332 -14.58 -2.55 3.74
CA ILE A 332 -13.94 -1.89 2.61
C ILE A 332 -12.69 -1.14 3.11
N THR A 333 -11.61 -1.18 2.33
CA THR A 333 -10.43 -0.33 2.57
C THR A 333 -10.76 1.13 2.23
N HIS A 334 -10.51 2.01 3.20
CA HIS A 334 -10.59 3.46 3.02
C HIS A 334 -9.21 4.09 3.20
N THR A 335 -8.79 4.92 2.25
CA THR A 335 -7.64 5.84 2.41
C THR A 335 -8.14 7.27 2.29
N ARG A 336 -7.52 8.21 3.02
CA ARG A 336 -7.86 9.63 2.94
C ARG A 336 -6.94 10.30 1.92
N VAL A 337 -7.49 11.26 1.19
CA VAL A 337 -6.77 12.03 0.18
C VAL A 337 -7.03 13.51 0.42
N LYS A 338 -5.98 14.34 0.41
CA LYS A 338 -6.13 15.78 0.60
C LYS A 338 -6.59 16.45 -0.70
N ALA A 339 -7.68 17.20 -0.64
CA ALA A 339 -8.21 17.92 -1.80
C ALA A 339 -7.17 18.90 -2.37
N GLY A 340 -6.98 18.86 -3.69
CA GLY A 340 -6.04 19.71 -4.43
C GLY A 340 -4.59 19.19 -4.50
N GLU A 341 -4.23 18.14 -3.76
CA GLU A 341 -2.88 17.57 -3.81
C GLU A 341 -2.72 16.54 -4.93
N ARG A 342 -1.50 16.46 -5.48
CA ARG A 342 -1.09 15.36 -6.36
C ARG A 342 -0.66 14.17 -5.51
N ILE A 343 -1.16 12.99 -5.82
CA ILE A 343 -0.93 11.77 -5.02
C ILE A 343 -0.31 10.69 -5.89
N ARG A 344 0.70 9.99 -5.37
CA ARG A 344 1.30 8.82 -6.03
C ARG A 344 0.71 7.54 -5.48
N PHE A 345 -0.06 6.83 -6.31
CA PHE A 345 -0.47 5.46 -6.01
C PHE A 345 0.61 4.46 -6.47
N ARG A 346 1.08 3.63 -5.54
CA ARG A 346 2.02 2.53 -5.75
C ARG A 346 1.22 1.24 -5.80
N LEU A 347 0.79 0.90 -7.01
CA LEU A 347 -0.05 -0.26 -7.31
C LEU A 347 0.80 -1.55 -7.27
N ILE A 348 0.36 -2.56 -6.52
CA ILE A 348 0.99 -3.89 -6.44
C ILE A 348 -0.10 -4.94 -6.65
N SER A 349 0.08 -5.80 -7.66
CA SER A 349 -0.78 -6.97 -7.86
C SER A 349 -0.17 -8.17 -7.14
N HIS A 350 -0.85 -8.70 -6.13
CA HIS A 350 -0.56 -10.00 -5.51
C HIS A 350 -1.49 -11.11 -6.03
N SER A 351 -2.27 -10.85 -7.09
CA SER A 351 -3.10 -11.87 -7.76
C SER A 351 -2.28 -13.09 -8.15
N THR A 352 -2.81 -14.26 -7.82
CA THR A 352 -2.33 -15.58 -8.21
C THR A 352 -2.54 -15.84 -9.69
N ALA A 353 -3.73 -15.47 -10.17
CA ALA A 353 -4.16 -15.83 -11.53
C ALA A 353 -5.17 -14.83 -12.15
N THR A 354 -5.71 -13.89 -11.37
CA THR A 354 -6.78 -12.99 -11.82
C THR A 354 -6.23 -11.66 -12.36
N PRO A 355 -6.26 -11.41 -13.69
CA PRO A 355 -5.85 -10.13 -14.25
C PRO A 355 -6.86 -9.05 -13.86
N SER A 356 -6.39 -7.98 -13.22
CA SER A 356 -7.25 -6.94 -12.65
C SER A 356 -7.08 -5.60 -13.36
N GLY A 357 -8.20 -4.89 -13.55
CA GLY A 357 -8.22 -3.50 -14.00
C GLY A 357 -8.44 -2.55 -12.84
N PHE A 358 -7.58 -1.54 -12.70
CA PHE A 358 -7.71 -0.47 -11.70
C PHE A 358 -8.35 0.78 -12.31
N GLN A 359 -9.36 1.33 -11.63
CA GLN A 359 -10.00 2.59 -12.01
C GLN A 359 -10.39 3.38 -10.74
N LEU A 360 -10.01 4.65 -10.69
CA LEU A 360 -10.55 5.61 -9.73
C LEU A 360 -11.78 6.28 -10.33
N THR A 361 -12.87 6.38 -9.55
CA THR A 361 -14.10 7.07 -9.94
C THR A 361 -14.48 8.03 -8.83
N THR A 362 -14.73 9.29 -9.19
CA THR A 362 -15.33 10.27 -8.28
C THR A 362 -16.82 9.96 -8.14
N ILE A 363 -17.29 9.68 -6.92
CA ILE A 363 -18.72 9.70 -6.64
C ILE A 363 -19.12 11.18 -6.46
N PRO A 364 -20.22 11.64 -7.10
CA PRO A 364 -20.67 13.03 -7.04
C PRO A 364 -21.16 13.45 -5.65
#